data_AF-A0A5N6REV8-F1
#
_entry.id   AF-A0A5N6REV8-F1
#
_cell.length_a   1.000
_cell.length_b   1.000
_cell.length_c   1.000
_cell.angle_alpha   90.00
_cell.angle_beta   90.00
_cell.angle_gamma   90.00
#
_symmetry.space_group_name_H-M   'P 1'
#
loop_
_entity.id
_entity.type
_entity.pdbx_description
1 polymer ?
#
loop_
_entity_poly.entity_id
_entity_poly.type
_entity_poly.pdbx_seq_one_letter_code
_entity_poly.pdbx_strand_id
1 'polypeptide(L)'
;MEWNVDEPLTEQDLQAIDAAFQAATSSFRKKKQRRTPDAVISDPPMAVRRLPSSLLALQHPNPLLSPCQAANERTRYPALKFRGRIVYSRTATEVEKAAEELLKNLEAEKRESGQVVLGFDIEWRPSFRRGVSPGKAAIMQICADTSHCHVMHIFHSGITQSLQFLLEDPIILKVGLGIASDAGKVFKDHNVSIKAVEDLSYLANQKLGPKKWSLASLTEMLISKEVIFLVCCEN
;
A
#
# COMPACT_ATOMS: atom_id res chain seq x y z
N MET A 1 -21.68 36.51 13.13
CA MET A 1 -20.75 36.20 14.23
C MET A 1 -19.46 35.79 13.57
N GLU A 2 -18.53 36.74 13.44
CA GLU A 2 -17.17 36.49 12.99
C GLU A 2 -16.45 35.70 14.08
N TRP A 3 -15.93 34.52 13.72
CA TRP A 3 -15.07 33.73 14.59
C TRP A 3 -13.64 34.14 14.27
N ASN A 4 -13.02 34.92 15.16
CA ASN A 4 -11.60 35.24 15.11
C ASN A 4 -10.81 33.98 15.48
N VAL A 5 -10.00 33.47 14.55
CA VAL A 5 -9.31 32.15 14.68
C VAL A 5 -7.87 32.29 15.18
N ASP A 6 -7.45 33.50 15.56
CA ASP A 6 -6.05 33.83 15.89
C ASP A 6 -5.84 34.25 17.36
N GLU A 7 -6.77 33.93 18.26
CA GLU A 7 -6.56 34.21 19.69
C GLU A 7 -5.64 33.14 20.30
N PRO A 8 -4.46 33.50 20.84
CA PRO A 8 -3.56 32.54 21.46
C PRO A 8 -4.19 31.94 22.72
N LEU A 9 -4.10 30.61 22.85
CA LEU A 9 -4.62 29.88 24.01
C LEU A 9 -4.09 30.49 25.31
N THR A 10 -4.99 30.78 26.25
CA THR A 10 -4.62 31.36 27.53
C THR A 10 -3.99 30.29 28.43
N GLU A 11 -3.25 30.73 29.44
CA GLU A 11 -2.65 29.84 30.45
C GLU A 11 -3.73 29.00 31.19
N GLN A 12 -4.95 29.54 31.33
CA GLN A 12 -6.08 28.79 31.89
C GLN A 12 -6.56 27.68 30.96
N ASP A 13 -6.57 27.90 29.64
CA ASP A 13 -6.95 26.88 28.66
C ASP A 13 -5.94 25.73 28.64
N LEU A 14 -4.65 26.05 28.73
CA LEU A 14 -3.58 25.07 28.83
C LEU A 14 -3.71 24.23 30.10
N GLN A 15 -3.99 24.85 31.25
CA GLN A 15 -4.22 24.14 32.51
C GLN A 15 -5.48 23.27 32.48
N ALA A 16 -6.55 23.70 31.81
CA ALA A 16 -7.77 22.91 31.65
C ALA A 16 -7.53 21.66 30.79
N ILE A 17 -6.72 21.77 29.74
CA ILE A 17 -6.32 20.65 28.87
C ILE A 17 -5.50 19.62 29.68
N ASP A 18 -4.52 20.08 30.46
CA ASP A 18 -3.69 19.20 31.29
C ASP A 18 -4.50 18.50 32.40
N ALA A 19 -5.43 19.22 33.04
CA ALA A 19 -6.33 18.64 34.03
C ALA A 19 -7.23 17.55 33.43
N ALA A 20 -7.74 17.76 32.21
CA ALA A 20 -8.52 16.76 31.49
C ALA A 20 -7.70 15.51 31.15
N PHE A 21 -6.43 15.68 30.74
CA PHE A 21 -5.51 14.57 30.50
C PHE A 21 -5.19 13.78 31.77
N GLN A 22 -4.95 14.45 32.89
CA GLN A 22 -4.69 13.80 34.18
C GLN A 22 -5.93 13.06 34.72
N ALA A 23 -7.12 13.63 34.57
CA ALA A 23 -8.38 12.98 34.95
C ALA A 23 -8.61 11.70 34.13
N ALA A 24 -8.39 11.75 32.81
CA ALA A 24 -8.54 10.58 31.95
C ALA A 24 -7.56 9.45 32.33
N THR A 25 -6.29 9.78 32.54
CA THR A 25 -5.23 8.80 32.87
C THR A 25 -5.40 8.16 34.26
N SER A 26 -5.91 8.90 35.25
CA SER A 26 -6.22 8.36 36.58
C SER A 26 -7.38 7.35 36.54
N SER A 27 -8.36 7.57 35.66
CA SER A 27 -9.51 6.68 35.45
C SER A 27 -9.09 5.35 34.80
N PHE A 28 -8.09 5.37 33.91
CA PHE A 28 -7.49 4.16 33.33
C PHE A 28 -6.71 3.32 34.37
N ARG A 29 -6.04 3.96 35.34
CA ARG A 29 -5.31 3.25 36.40
C ARG A 29 -6.25 2.58 37.42
N LYS A 30 -7.36 3.22 37.79
CA LYS A 30 -8.37 2.62 38.69
C LYS A 30 -9.06 1.38 38.10
N LYS A 31 -9.21 1.31 36.77
CA LYS A 31 -9.83 0.15 36.11
C LYS A 31 -8.93 -1.10 36.06
N LYS A 32 -7.61 -0.94 36.23
CA LYS A 32 -6.65 -2.06 36.21
C LYS A 32 -6.49 -2.77 37.57
N GLN A 33 -6.89 -2.15 38.67
CA GLN A 33 -6.73 -2.69 40.03
C GLN A 33 -7.91 -3.51 40.57
N ARG A 34 -9.02 -3.64 39.83
CA ARG A 34 -10.29 -4.20 40.36
C ARG A 34 -10.73 -5.56 39.79
N ARG A 35 -9.80 -6.40 39.29
CA ARG A 35 -10.12 -7.78 38.90
C ARG A 35 -9.25 -8.79 39.67
N THR A 36 -9.82 -9.39 40.69
CA THR A 36 -9.33 -10.59 41.40
C THR A 36 -9.87 -11.86 40.73
N PRO A 37 -9.26 -13.03 41.00
CA PRO A 37 -9.22 -14.19 40.10
C PRO A 37 -10.32 -15.20 40.42
N ASP A 38 -10.85 -15.88 39.38
CA ASP A 38 -11.16 -17.31 39.38
C ASP A 38 -11.76 -17.73 38.02
N ALA A 39 -11.54 -19.01 37.68
CA ALA A 39 -12.06 -19.78 36.54
C ALA A 39 -11.21 -19.86 35.24
N VAL A 40 -10.48 -20.98 35.19
CA VAL A 40 -10.00 -21.82 34.09
C VAL A 40 -10.76 -21.70 32.74
N ILE A 41 -10.01 -21.56 31.63
CA ILE A 41 -10.03 -22.38 30.37
C ILE A 41 -9.46 -21.57 29.17
N SER A 42 -8.44 -22.16 28.54
CA SER A 42 -7.89 -22.00 27.17
C SER A 42 -7.32 -20.62 26.73
N ASP A 43 -5.98 -20.56 26.63
CA ASP A 43 -5.25 -19.51 25.91
C ASP A 43 -5.54 -19.55 24.39
N PRO A 44 -5.79 -18.41 23.72
CA PRO A 44 -5.69 -18.32 22.26
C PRO A 44 -4.24 -18.06 21.83
N PRO A 45 -3.80 -18.55 20.65
CA PRO A 45 -2.40 -18.50 20.27
C PRO A 45 -1.95 -17.06 19.97
N MET A 46 -0.91 -16.61 20.66
CA MET A 46 -0.18 -15.40 20.29
C MET A 46 0.52 -15.60 18.94
N ALA A 47 -0.07 -15.07 17.87
CA ALA A 47 0.61 -14.90 16.59
C ALA A 47 1.59 -13.71 16.69
N VAL A 48 2.71 -13.91 17.42
CA VAL A 48 3.88 -13.06 17.27
C VAL A 48 4.45 -13.33 15.89
N ARG A 49 4.44 -12.32 15.01
CA ARG A 49 5.15 -12.39 13.72
C ARG A 49 6.64 -12.57 14.04
N ARG A 50 7.13 -13.80 13.97
CA ARG A 50 8.57 -14.06 14.00
C ARG A 50 9.17 -13.53 12.70
N LEU A 51 10.27 -12.80 12.82
CA LEU A 51 11.08 -12.39 11.68
C LEU A 51 11.50 -13.64 10.89
N PRO A 52 11.59 -13.57 9.55
CA PRO A 52 12.06 -14.67 8.74
C PRO A 52 13.45 -15.10 9.20
N SER A 53 13.70 -16.42 9.22
CA SER A 53 14.96 -17.02 9.69
C SER A 53 16.21 -16.51 8.96
N SER A 54 16.03 -15.86 7.81
CA SER A 54 17.09 -15.20 7.04
C SER A 54 17.76 -14.05 7.79
N LEU A 55 17.13 -13.42 8.79
CA LEU A 55 17.74 -12.35 9.59
C LEU A 55 18.57 -12.86 10.78
N LEU A 56 18.34 -14.09 11.25
CA LEU A 56 19.15 -14.70 12.31
C LEU A 56 20.50 -15.23 11.79
N ALA A 57 20.58 -15.53 10.49
CA ALA A 57 21.79 -16.07 9.86
C ALA A 57 22.95 -15.05 9.75
N LEU A 58 22.70 -13.75 9.98
CA LEU A 58 23.71 -12.69 9.86
C LEU A 58 24.43 -12.36 11.18
N GLN A 59 24.07 -12.99 12.30
CA GLN A 59 24.59 -12.64 13.63
C GLN A 59 25.68 -13.59 14.19
N HIS A 60 26.12 -14.60 13.45
CA HIS A 60 27.12 -15.54 13.98
C HIS A 60 28.28 -15.81 13.00
N PRO A 61 29.53 -15.51 13.38
CA PRO A 61 30.71 -15.93 12.63
C PRO A 61 31.03 -17.39 12.97
N ASN A 62 30.71 -18.26 12.00
CA ASN A 62 31.24 -19.61 11.73
C ASN A 62 30.73 -20.85 12.52
N PRO A 63 30.77 -22.04 11.86
CA PRO A 63 29.75 -23.07 11.97
C PRO A 63 30.26 -24.37 12.62
N LEU A 64 29.37 -25.10 13.30
CA LEU A 64 29.57 -26.52 13.58
C LEU A 64 28.48 -27.32 12.87
N LEU A 65 28.95 -28.27 12.07
CA LEU A 65 28.22 -29.15 11.16
C LEU A 65 27.10 -29.89 11.88
N SER A 66 25.85 -29.62 11.48
CA SER A 66 24.71 -30.51 11.73
C SER A 66 24.23 -31.07 10.38
N PRO A 67 24.25 -32.40 10.17
CA PRO A 67 23.85 -33.01 8.91
C PRO A 67 22.32 -33.16 8.85
N CYS A 68 21.63 -32.05 8.62
CA CYS A 68 20.21 -32.03 8.22
C CYS A 68 19.79 -30.63 7.76
N GLN A 69 20.48 -30.11 6.75
CA GLN A 69 19.91 -29.06 5.91
C GLN A 69 19.98 -29.59 4.48
N ALA A 70 18.90 -30.24 4.05
CA ALA A 70 18.50 -30.11 2.66
C ALA A 70 18.32 -28.60 2.46
N ALA A 71 19.40 -27.94 2.04
CA ALA A 71 19.36 -26.56 1.63
C ALA A 71 18.27 -26.52 0.57
N ASN A 72 17.17 -25.84 0.90
CA ASN A 72 16.15 -25.52 -0.05
C ASN A 72 16.87 -24.67 -1.09
N GLU A 73 17.37 -25.28 -2.16
CA GLU A 73 17.95 -24.62 -3.33
C GLU A 73 16.83 -23.78 -3.95
N ARG A 74 16.54 -22.65 -3.32
CA ARG A 74 15.61 -21.68 -3.85
C ARG A 74 16.29 -21.14 -5.08
N THR A 75 15.80 -21.54 -6.25
CA THR A 75 16.22 -21.01 -7.54
C THR A 75 16.21 -19.49 -7.44
N ARG A 76 17.39 -18.88 -7.43
CA ARG A 76 17.51 -17.43 -7.31
C ARG A 76 17.22 -16.83 -8.67
N TYR A 77 15.96 -16.45 -8.87
CA TYR A 77 15.56 -15.77 -10.08
C TYR A 77 16.24 -14.40 -10.18
N PRO A 78 16.55 -13.91 -11.39
CA PRO A 78 17.07 -12.56 -11.54
C PRO A 78 16.05 -11.52 -11.11
N ALA A 79 16.54 -10.40 -10.58
CA ALA A 79 15.72 -9.26 -10.18
C ALA A 79 14.84 -8.74 -11.33
N LEU A 80 13.55 -8.55 -11.07
CA LEU A 80 12.67 -7.79 -11.95
C LEU A 80 13.10 -6.33 -11.96
N LYS A 81 13.41 -5.82 -13.14
CA LYS A 81 13.71 -4.42 -13.38
C LYS A 81 12.80 -3.90 -14.48
N PHE A 82 12.05 -2.85 -14.20
CA PHE A 82 11.39 -2.09 -15.24
C PHE A 82 12.46 -1.38 -16.07
N ARG A 83 12.42 -1.58 -17.39
CA ARG A 83 13.39 -1.00 -18.34
C ARG A 83 12.80 0.10 -19.22
N GLY A 84 11.51 0.39 -19.03
CA GLY A 84 10.83 1.48 -19.70
C GLY A 84 11.17 2.85 -19.11
N ARG A 85 10.56 3.87 -19.68
CA ARG A 85 10.59 5.24 -19.19
C ARG A 85 9.64 5.40 -18.00
N ILE A 86 10.15 5.98 -16.92
CA ILE A 86 9.34 6.40 -15.78
C ILE A 86 9.09 7.89 -15.91
N VAL A 87 7.81 8.29 -16.04
CA VAL A 87 7.38 9.68 -16.06
C VAL A 87 6.90 10.02 -14.66
N TYR A 88 7.71 10.77 -13.92
CA TYR A 88 7.38 11.22 -12.58
C TYR A 88 6.73 12.61 -12.61
N SER A 89 5.54 12.74 -12.04
CA SER A 89 4.76 14.00 -12.00
C SER A 89 4.43 14.36 -10.55
N ARG A 90 4.74 15.59 -10.13
CA ARG A 90 4.57 16.02 -8.74
C ARG A 90 3.48 17.07 -8.57
N THR A 91 3.41 18.02 -9.49
CA THR A 91 2.44 19.14 -9.43
C THR A 91 1.13 18.77 -10.11
N ALA A 92 0.05 19.49 -9.78
CA ALA A 92 -1.24 19.31 -10.44
C ALA A 92 -1.14 19.49 -11.96
N THR A 93 -0.37 20.48 -12.44
CA THR A 93 -0.18 20.70 -13.88
C THR A 93 0.56 19.54 -14.57
N GLU A 94 1.60 18.99 -13.94
CA GLU A 94 2.31 17.83 -14.48
C GLU A 94 1.43 16.58 -14.51
N VAL A 95 0.67 16.34 -13.43
CA VAL A 95 -0.23 15.19 -13.34
C VAL A 95 -1.38 15.30 -14.36
N GLU A 96 -1.97 16.48 -14.51
CA GLU A 96 -3.01 16.71 -15.50
C GLU A 96 -2.49 16.43 -16.92
N LYS A 97 -1.35 17.02 -17.28
CA LYS A 97 -0.73 16.80 -18.60
C LYS A 97 -0.40 15.33 -18.83
N ALA A 98 0.16 14.64 -17.83
CA ALA A 98 0.47 13.21 -17.94
C ALA A 98 -0.79 12.35 -18.11
N ALA A 99 -1.90 12.71 -17.43
CA ALA A 99 -3.18 12.02 -17.56
C ALA A 99 -3.85 12.29 -18.92
N GLU A 100 -3.78 13.51 -19.44
CA GLU A 100 -4.23 13.85 -20.80
C GLU A 100 -3.46 13.07 -21.87
N GLU A 101 -2.13 13.00 -21.75
CA GLU A 101 -1.27 12.22 -22.65
C GLU A 101 -1.64 10.73 -22.60
N LEU A 102 -1.86 10.17 -21.40
CA LEU A 102 -2.34 8.80 -21.24
C LEU A 102 -3.68 8.59 -21.94
N LEU A 103 -4.69 9.41 -21.64
CA LEU A 103 -6.03 9.29 -22.24
C LEU A 103 -5.95 9.31 -23.78
N LYS A 104 -5.18 10.22 -24.35
CA LYS A 104 -4.98 10.33 -25.79
C LYS A 104 -4.32 9.08 -26.39
N ASN A 105 -3.32 8.50 -25.72
CA ASN A 105 -2.68 7.28 -26.19
C ASN A 105 -3.65 6.08 -26.15
N LEU A 106 -4.45 5.99 -25.09
CA LEU A 106 -5.43 4.91 -24.94
C LEU A 106 -6.59 5.01 -25.94
N GLU A 107 -6.95 6.21 -26.40
CA GLU A 107 -7.94 6.36 -27.47
C GLU A 107 -7.50 5.71 -28.79
N ALA A 108 -6.19 5.73 -29.09
CA ALA A 108 -5.65 5.05 -30.25
C ALA A 108 -5.77 3.52 -30.08
N GLU A 109 -5.38 2.99 -28.91
CA GLU A 109 -5.48 1.56 -28.60
C GLU A 109 -6.92 1.04 -28.59
N LYS A 110 -7.86 1.82 -28.04
CA LYS A 110 -9.31 1.47 -28.02
C LYS A 110 -9.85 1.17 -29.41
N ARG A 111 -9.38 1.87 -30.45
CA ARG A 111 -9.84 1.67 -31.83
C ARG A 111 -9.34 0.36 -32.44
N GLU A 112 -8.22 -0.17 -31.95
CA GLU A 112 -7.58 -1.37 -32.51
C GLU A 112 -7.99 -2.66 -31.78
N SER A 113 -8.01 -2.64 -30.44
CA SER A 113 -8.19 -3.85 -29.61
C SER A 113 -9.55 -3.96 -28.92
N GLY A 114 -10.34 -2.87 -28.90
CA GLY A 114 -11.65 -2.81 -28.25
C GLY A 114 -11.64 -2.80 -26.71
N GLN A 115 -10.53 -3.19 -26.07
CA GLN A 115 -10.34 -3.16 -24.63
C GLN A 115 -8.93 -2.67 -24.28
N VAL A 116 -8.87 -1.73 -23.34
CA VAL A 116 -7.61 -1.18 -22.81
C VAL A 116 -7.41 -1.68 -21.39
N VAL A 117 -6.18 -2.09 -21.08
CA VAL A 117 -5.78 -2.61 -19.77
C VAL A 117 -4.63 -1.77 -19.21
N LEU A 118 -4.78 -1.30 -17.98
CA LEU A 118 -3.77 -0.54 -17.26
C LEU A 118 -3.31 -1.30 -16.02
N GLY A 119 -2.00 -1.45 -15.85
CA GLY A 119 -1.44 -1.79 -14.54
C GLY A 119 -1.64 -0.63 -13.58
N PHE A 120 -2.16 -0.91 -12.39
CA PHE A 120 -2.50 0.09 -11.38
C PHE A 120 -1.96 -0.33 -10.01
N ASP A 121 -1.30 0.61 -9.32
CA ASP A 121 -0.84 0.46 -7.95
C ASP A 121 -0.80 1.80 -7.21
N ILE A 122 -0.86 1.80 -5.89
CA ILE A 122 -0.75 3.02 -5.06
C ILE A 122 0.15 2.79 -3.86
N GLU A 123 0.83 3.85 -3.43
CA GLU A 123 1.70 3.81 -2.24
C GLU A 123 1.30 4.89 -1.23
N TRP A 124 1.47 4.56 0.06
CA TRP A 124 1.15 5.47 1.16
C TRP A 124 2.07 5.24 2.36
N ARG A 125 2.19 6.26 3.21
CA ARG A 125 2.97 6.15 4.44
C ARG A 125 2.27 5.20 5.43
N PRO A 126 2.91 4.11 5.88
CA PRO A 126 2.32 3.23 6.88
C PRO A 126 2.25 3.93 8.24
N SER A 127 1.26 3.55 9.05
CA SER A 127 1.17 3.92 10.46
C SER A 127 1.27 2.65 11.31
N PHE A 128 2.28 2.60 12.19
CA PHE A 128 2.49 1.49 13.13
C PHE A 128 1.96 1.80 14.54
N ARG A 129 1.41 2.99 14.75
CA ARG A 129 0.81 3.39 16.03
C ARG A 129 -0.62 2.88 16.08
N ARG A 130 -0.93 2.09 17.11
CA ARG A 130 -2.28 1.55 17.33
C ARG A 130 -3.30 2.69 17.40
N GLY A 131 -4.38 2.58 16.62
CA GLY A 131 -5.46 3.58 16.56
C GLY A 131 -5.19 4.76 15.62
N VAL A 132 -3.98 4.89 15.06
CA VAL A 132 -3.68 5.92 14.05
C VAL A 132 -3.88 5.33 12.66
N SER A 133 -4.76 5.95 11.88
CA SER A 133 -4.98 5.55 10.49
C SER A 133 -3.70 5.70 9.66
N PRO A 134 -3.45 4.80 8.69
CA PRO A 134 -2.38 5.00 7.71
C PRO A 134 -2.51 6.35 7.00
N GLY A 135 -1.40 6.85 6.45
CA GLY A 135 -1.43 8.05 5.62
C GLY A 135 -2.36 7.88 4.41
N LYS A 136 -2.78 9.01 3.84
CA LYS A 136 -3.53 9.01 2.57
C LYS A 136 -2.70 8.37 1.45
N ALA A 137 -3.37 7.81 0.45
CA ALA A 137 -2.75 7.43 -0.82
C ALA A 137 -1.95 8.62 -1.37
N ALA A 138 -0.65 8.40 -1.60
CA ALA A 138 0.31 9.48 -1.81
C ALA A 138 0.98 9.44 -3.19
N ILE A 139 1.27 8.24 -3.68
CA ILE A 139 1.77 7.99 -5.03
C ILE A 139 0.78 7.06 -5.73
N MET A 140 0.49 7.34 -7.00
CA MET A 140 -0.26 6.46 -7.89
C MET A 140 0.62 6.07 -9.06
N GLN A 141 0.64 4.80 -9.41
CA GLN A 141 1.43 4.23 -10.49
C GLN A 141 0.50 3.67 -11.55
N ILE A 142 0.70 4.08 -12.80
CA ILE A 142 -0.12 3.63 -13.94
C ILE A 142 0.80 3.21 -15.08
N CYS A 143 0.64 1.98 -15.56
CA CYS A 143 1.37 1.44 -16.70
C CYS A 143 0.37 1.03 -17.78
N ALA A 144 0.41 1.70 -18.94
CA ALA A 144 -0.40 1.31 -20.10
C ALA A 144 0.28 0.21 -20.92
N ASP A 145 1.61 0.23 -20.96
CA ASP A 145 2.43 -0.71 -21.73
C ASP A 145 3.69 -1.12 -20.95
N THR A 146 4.58 -1.89 -21.58
CA THR A 146 5.83 -2.37 -20.96
C THR A 146 6.99 -1.37 -21.01
N SER A 147 6.77 -0.22 -21.65
CA SER A 147 7.75 0.82 -21.95
C SER A 147 7.50 2.15 -21.24
N HIS A 148 6.31 2.38 -20.68
CA HIS A 148 5.94 3.61 -19.97
C HIS A 148 5.25 3.31 -18.64
N CYS A 149 5.78 3.89 -17.57
CA CYS A 149 5.16 3.92 -16.25
C CYS A 149 5.02 5.37 -15.80
N HIS A 150 3.81 5.78 -15.47
CA HIS A 150 3.52 7.09 -14.89
C HIS A 150 3.45 6.96 -13.38
N VAL A 151 4.26 7.77 -12.69
CA VAL A 151 4.31 7.83 -11.23
C VAL A 151 3.87 9.22 -10.80
N MET A 152 2.67 9.31 -10.24
CA MET A 152 1.99 10.56 -9.95
C MET A 152 1.93 10.80 -8.44
N HIS A 153 2.48 11.92 -7.96
CA HIS A 153 2.50 12.26 -6.54
C HIS A 153 1.18 12.91 -6.08
N ILE A 154 0.10 12.12 -6.06
CA ILE A 154 -1.27 12.54 -5.73
C ILE A 154 -1.44 13.19 -4.35
N PHE A 155 -0.51 12.99 -3.41
CA PHE A 155 -0.53 13.73 -2.14
C PHE A 155 -0.34 15.25 -2.34
N HIS A 156 0.48 15.66 -3.32
CA HIS A 156 0.77 17.07 -3.59
C HIS A 156 -0.14 17.62 -4.68
N SER A 157 -0.39 16.85 -5.74
CA SER A 157 -1.20 17.29 -6.88
C SER A 157 -2.71 17.21 -6.63
N GLY A 158 -3.13 16.39 -5.67
CA GLY A 158 -4.50 15.86 -5.66
C GLY A 158 -4.73 14.91 -6.84
N ILE A 159 -5.98 14.50 -7.02
CA ILE A 159 -6.44 13.84 -8.25
C ILE A 159 -6.98 14.93 -9.17
N THR A 160 -6.32 15.13 -10.31
CA THR A 160 -6.70 16.15 -11.29
C THR A 160 -7.85 15.65 -12.18
N GLN A 161 -8.45 16.55 -12.96
CA GLN A 161 -9.67 16.24 -13.71
C GLN A 161 -9.47 15.12 -14.74
N SER A 162 -8.39 15.17 -15.53
CA SER A 162 -8.08 14.13 -16.50
C SER A 162 -7.72 12.80 -15.83
N LEU A 163 -7.03 12.84 -14.69
CA LEU A 163 -6.74 11.63 -13.91
C LEU A 163 -8.04 11.02 -13.36
N GLN A 164 -8.97 11.84 -12.85
CA GLN A 164 -10.27 11.35 -12.41
C GLN A 164 -11.05 10.70 -13.56
N PHE A 165 -11.09 11.34 -14.74
CA PHE A 165 -11.75 10.76 -15.91
C PHE A 165 -11.14 9.40 -16.31
N LEU A 166 -9.81 9.28 -16.29
CA LEU A 166 -9.11 8.02 -16.54
C LEU A 166 -9.53 6.92 -15.53
N LEU A 167 -9.56 7.26 -14.24
CA LEU A 167 -9.89 6.32 -13.16
C LEU A 167 -11.36 5.90 -13.18
N GLU A 168 -12.26 6.80 -13.53
CA GLU A 168 -13.72 6.60 -13.54
C GLU A 168 -14.26 6.06 -14.87
N ASP A 169 -13.43 5.91 -15.90
CA ASP A 169 -13.82 5.31 -17.19
C ASP A 169 -14.03 3.78 -17.04
N PRO A 170 -15.26 3.26 -17.25
CA PRO A 170 -15.53 1.83 -17.15
C PRO A 170 -15.03 0.99 -18.34
N ILE A 171 -14.58 1.62 -19.43
CA ILE A 171 -14.04 0.94 -20.62
C ILE A 171 -12.56 0.59 -20.41
N ILE A 172 -11.86 1.38 -19.59
CA ILE A 172 -10.45 1.17 -19.26
C ILE A 172 -10.39 0.25 -18.05
N LEU A 173 -9.91 -0.98 -18.26
CA LEU A 173 -9.72 -1.96 -17.19
C LEU A 173 -8.44 -1.66 -16.42
N LYS A 174 -8.53 -1.59 -15.09
CA LYS A 174 -7.38 -1.44 -14.19
C LYS A 174 -7.11 -2.79 -13.55
N VAL A 175 -5.86 -3.25 -13.61
CA VAL A 175 -5.44 -4.53 -13.06
C VAL A 175 -4.33 -4.35 -12.03
N GLY A 176 -4.39 -5.14 -10.98
CA GLY A 176 -3.43 -5.11 -9.88
C GLY A 176 -3.68 -6.26 -8.91
N LEU A 177 -2.81 -6.40 -7.91
CA LEU A 177 -3.02 -7.36 -6.82
C LEU A 177 -3.56 -6.66 -5.60
N GLY A 178 -4.69 -7.10 -5.07
CA GLY A 178 -5.35 -6.40 -3.98
C GLY A 178 -6.03 -5.11 -4.43
N ILE A 179 -6.23 -4.91 -5.74
CA ILE A 179 -6.69 -3.66 -6.35
C ILE A 179 -8.04 -3.17 -5.79
N ALA A 180 -8.91 -4.07 -5.33
CA ALA A 180 -10.16 -3.68 -4.68
C ALA A 180 -9.91 -2.88 -3.37
N SER A 181 -8.86 -3.23 -2.64
CA SER A 181 -8.44 -2.50 -1.44
C SER A 181 -7.87 -1.14 -1.81
N ASP A 182 -7.11 -1.05 -2.90
CA ASP A 182 -6.53 0.20 -3.39
C ASP A 182 -7.62 1.16 -3.89
N ALA A 183 -8.58 0.66 -4.66
CA ALA A 183 -9.76 1.42 -5.09
C ALA A 183 -10.56 1.95 -3.90
N GLY A 184 -10.82 1.11 -2.89
CA GLY A 184 -11.48 1.53 -1.66
C GLY A 184 -10.70 2.60 -0.89
N LYS A 185 -9.37 2.51 -0.89
CA LYS A 185 -8.50 3.51 -0.27
C LYS A 185 -8.54 4.84 -1.02
N VAL A 186 -8.45 4.83 -2.36
CA VAL A 186 -8.57 6.05 -3.18
C VAL A 186 -9.91 6.72 -2.98
N PHE A 187 -11.01 5.96 -2.96
CA PHE A 187 -12.33 6.49 -2.66
C PHE A 187 -12.39 7.16 -1.28
N LYS A 188 -11.88 6.50 -0.24
CA LYS A 188 -11.85 7.06 1.12
C LYS A 188 -10.99 8.33 1.22
N ASP A 189 -9.84 8.35 0.57
CA ASP A 189 -8.83 9.40 0.77
C ASP A 189 -9.07 10.64 -0.11
N HIS A 190 -9.65 10.43 -1.29
CA HIS A 190 -9.77 11.43 -2.37
C HIS A 190 -11.17 11.55 -2.97
N ASN A 191 -12.16 10.75 -2.54
CA ASN A 191 -13.53 10.75 -3.07
C ASN A 191 -13.63 10.51 -4.59
N VAL A 192 -12.76 9.63 -5.12
CA VAL A 192 -12.75 9.22 -6.53
C VAL A 192 -13.02 7.73 -6.63
N SER A 193 -13.95 7.33 -7.51
CA SER A 193 -14.34 5.93 -7.68
C SER A 193 -13.58 5.29 -8.83
N ILE A 194 -12.62 4.42 -8.53
CA ILE A 194 -11.94 3.63 -9.58
C ILE A 194 -12.92 2.60 -10.13
N LYS A 195 -13.26 2.71 -11.42
CA LYS A 195 -14.16 1.78 -12.12
C LYS A 195 -13.37 0.76 -12.93
N ALA A 196 -14.03 -0.36 -13.23
CA ALA A 196 -13.48 -1.48 -14.01
C ALA A 196 -12.15 -1.98 -13.44
N VAL A 197 -12.21 -2.57 -12.24
CA VAL A 197 -11.04 -3.17 -11.58
C VAL A 197 -11.09 -4.70 -11.70
N GLU A 198 -9.95 -5.33 -11.97
CA GLU A 198 -9.81 -6.78 -11.96
C GLU A 198 -8.57 -7.20 -11.18
N ASP A 199 -8.78 -8.07 -10.18
CA ASP A 199 -7.71 -8.55 -9.31
C ASP A 199 -6.95 -9.71 -9.97
N LEU A 200 -5.64 -9.54 -10.15
CA LEU A 200 -4.80 -10.56 -10.79
C LEU A 200 -4.78 -11.89 -10.02
N SER A 201 -5.03 -11.88 -8.71
CA SER A 201 -5.12 -13.11 -7.92
C SER A 201 -6.34 -13.94 -8.30
N TYR A 202 -7.45 -13.30 -8.67
CA TYR A 202 -8.66 -13.98 -9.13
C TYR A 202 -8.40 -14.68 -10.48
N LEU A 203 -7.80 -13.96 -11.43
CA LEU A 203 -7.41 -14.53 -12.73
C LEU A 203 -6.38 -15.65 -12.58
N ALA A 204 -5.38 -15.47 -11.70
CA ALA A 204 -4.37 -16.48 -11.43
C ALA A 204 -4.98 -17.76 -10.85
N ASN A 205 -5.95 -17.64 -9.93
CA ASN A 205 -6.64 -18.80 -9.39
C ASN A 205 -7.39 -19.61 -10.45
N GLN A 206 -7.96 -18.94 -11.45
CA GLN A 206 -8.63 -19.60 -12.56
C GLN A 206 -7.65 -20.29 -13.53
N LYS A 207 -6.52 -19.64 -13.84
CA LYS A 207 -5.60 -20.10 -14.90
C LYS A 207 -4.45 -20.98 -14.39
N LEU A 208 -3.97 -20.74 -13.18
CA LEU A 208 -2.76 -21.36 -12.61
C LEU A 208 -3.07 -22.26 -11.41
N GLY A 209 -4.31 -22.26 -10.94
CA GLY A 209 -4.77 -23.07 -9.82
C GLY A 209 -4.89 -22.31 -8.49
N PRO A 210 -5.63 -22.88 -7.53
CA PRO A 210 -6.01 -22.21 -6.29
C PRO A 210 -4.80 -22.00 -5.37
N LYS A 211 -4.50 -20.73 -5.07
CA LYS A 211 -3.42 -20.31 -4.17
C LYS A 211 -3.67 -18.89 -3.68
N LYS A 212 -3.10 -18.56 -2.52
CA LYS A 212 -2.94 -17.16 -2.12
C LYS A 212 -1.81 -16.52 -2.92
N TRP A 213 -2.14 -15.99 -4.08
CA TRP A 213 -1.19 -15.32 -4.95
C TRP A 213 -0.70 -13.99 -4.35
N SER A 214 0.57 -13.70 -4.58
CA SER A 214 1.26 -12.46 -4.23
C SER A 214 2.02 -11.96 -5.44
N LEU A 215 2.41 -10.67 -5.46
CA LEU A 215 3.14 -10.11 -6.59
C LEU A 215 4.43 -10.89 -6.84
N ALA A 216 5.16 -11.22 -5.76
CA ALA A 216 6.34 -12.05 -5.82
C ALA A 216 6.06 -13.44 -6.42
N SER A 217 5.06 -14.16 -5.91
CA SER A 217 4.79 -15.53 -6.40
C SER A 217 4.22 -15.59 -7.82
N LEU A 218 3.50 -14.56 -8.26
CA LEU A 218 3.08 -14.43 -9.66
C LEU A 218 4.24 -14.07 -10.57
N THR A 219 5.13 -13.17 -10.13
CA THR A 219 6.32 -12.80 -10.91
C THR A 219 7.27 -13.97 -11.07
N GLU A 220 7.52 -14.73 -9.99
CA GLU A 220 8.34 -15.95 -10.03
C GLU A 220 7.75 -16.97 -11.00
N MET A 221 6.43 -17.22 -10.94
CA MET A 221 5.76 -18.21 -11.77
C MET A 221 5.69 -17.80 -13.25
N LEU A 222 5.30 -16.56 -13.55
CA LEU A 222 4.99 -16.14 -14.93
C LEU A 222 6.20 -15.58 -15.68
N ILE A 223 7.16 -14.99 -14.97
CA ILE A 223 8.26 -14.22 -15.56
C ILE A 223 9.62 -14.82 -15.18
N SER A 224 9.65 -15.77 -14.22
CA SER A 224 10.91 -16.34 -13.69
C SER A 224 11.86 -15.24 -13.19
N LYS A 225 11.29 -14.26 -12.49
CA LYS A 225 11.99 -13.12 -11.87
C LYS A 225 11.57 -12.94 -10.42
N GLU A 226 12.42 -12.31 -9.62
CA GLU A 226 12.11 -11.92 -8.24
C GLU A 226 11.77 -10.43 -8.15
N VAL A 227 10.70 -10.08 -7.43
CA VAL A 227 10.40 -8.69 -7.09
C VAL A 227 11.28 -8.28 -5.92
N ILE A 228 12.10 -7.26 -6.11
CA ILE A 228 12.89 -6.68 -5.04
C ILE A 228 12.10 -5.51 -4.46
N PHE A 229 11.46 -5.74 -3.31
CA PHE A 229 11.02 -4.62 -2.48
C PHE A 229 12.28 -3.96 -1.94
N LEU A 230 12.60 -2.76 -2.42
CA LEU A 230 13.53 -1.89 -1.71
C LEU A 230 12.87 -1.62 -0.36
N VAL A 231 13.34 -2.34 0.66
CA VAL A 231 13.04 -1.99 2.04
C VAL A 231 13.64 -0.61 2.22
N CYS A 232 12.79 0.42 2.17
CA CYS A 232 13.13 1.73 2.70
C CYS A 232 13.24 1.61 4.23
N CYS A 233 14.29 0.93 4.69
CA CYS A 233 14.88 1.16 5.99
C CYS A 233 16.01 2.17 5.76
N GLU A 234 15.91 3.28 6.49
CA GLU A 234 16.97 4.24 6.80
C GLU A 234 17.39 5.22 5.69
N ASN A 235 16.93 6.47 5.80
CA ASN A 235 17.64 7.51 6.55
C ASN A 235 16.65 8.52 7.16
#